data_AF-A0A934I0K3-F1
#
_entry.id   AF-A0A934I0K3-F1
#
_cell.length_a   1.000
_cell.length_b   1.000
_cell.length_c   1.000
_cell.angle_alpha   90.00
_cell.angle_beta   90.00
_cell.angle_gamma   90.00
#
_symmetry.space_group_name_H-M   'P 1'
#
loop_
_entity.id
_entity.type
_entity.pdbx_description
1 polymer ?
#
loop_
_entity_poly.entity_id
_entity_poly.type
_entity_poly.pdbx_seq_one_letter_code
_entity_poly.pdbx_strand_id
1 'polypeptide(L)'
;YISAGKGMGAVLQMAKEKNAYTLTDRATYLSMKDKLDLIIMTEKNDKLYNQYGVIKLNPEKHKIKEKEADEFITWILSDKTQKLISEFGKDKFNQSLFIPNAKK
;
A
#
# COMPACT_ATOMS: atom_id res chain seq x y z
N TYR A 1 13.78 15.32 -14.88
CA TYR A 1 12.86 15.06 -13.74
C TYR A 1 11.85 16.19 -13.67
N ILE A 2 10.56 15.88 -13.54
CA ILE A 2 9.48 16.87 -13.40
C ILE A 2 8.82 16.62 -12.04
N SER A 3 8.77 17.64 -11.18
CA SER A 3 8.02 17.56 -9.92
C SER A 3 6.58 18.02 -10.14
N ALA A 4 5.62 17.15 -9.83
CA ALA A 4 4.20 17.44 -10.06
C ALA A 4 3.54 18.21 -8.90
N GLY A 5 4.02 18.05 -7.66
CA GLY A 5 3.42 18.65 -6.46
C GLY A 5 1.96 18.25 -6.20
N LYS A 6 1.51 17.11 -6.74
CA LYS A 6 0.12 16.63 -6.70
C LYS A 6 0.06 15.17 -6.22
N GLY A 7 -1.14 14.72 -5.87
CA GLY A 7 -1.39 13.32 -5.50
C GLY A 7 -1.14 12.33 -6.64
N MET A 8 -0.95 11.05 -6.29
CA MET A 8 -0.48 10.00 -7.20
C MET A 8 -1.34 9.83 -8.47
N GLY A 9 -2.67 9.94 -8.36
CA GLY A 9 -3.54 9.84 -9.55
C GLY A 9 -3.30 10.94 -10.59
N ALA A 10 -3.04 12.18 -10.15
CA ALA A 10 -2.70 13.26 -11.06
C ALA A 10 -1.31 13.08 -11.70
N VAL A 11 -0.38 12.46 -10.98
CA VAL A 11 0.96 12.13 -11.51
C VAL A 11 0.87 11.04 -12.57
N LEU A 12 0.02 10.02 -12.39
CA LEU A 12 -0.23 9.00 -13.41
C LEU A 12 -0.85 9.61 -14.68
N GLN A 13 -1.82 10.49 -14.53
CA GLN A 13 -2.43 11.21 -15.66
C GLN A 13 -1.38 12.06 -16.41
N MET A 14 -0.53 12.78 -15.67
CA MET A 14 0.56 13.55 -16.26
C MET A 14 1.58 12.65 -17.00
N ALA A 15 1.92 11.49 -16.43
CA ALA A 15 2.85 10.55 -17.05
C ALA A 15 2.29 10.01 -18.38
N LYS A 16 0.98 9.69 -18.41
CA LYS A 16 0.24 9.37 -19.63
C LYS A 16 0.35 10.48 -20.67
N GLU A 17 -0.04 11.70 -20.31
CA GLU A 17 -0.06 12.85 -21.24
C GLU A 17 1.32 13.20 -21.81
N LYS A 18 2.38 12.91 -21.05
CA LYS A 18 3.77 13.19 -21.43
C LYS A 18 4.49 12.00 -22.07
N ASN A 19 3.84 10.85 -22.20
CA ASN A 19 4.50 9.59 -22.59
C ASN A 19 5.78 9.32 -21.76
N ALA A 20 5.66 9.47 -20.45
CA ALA A 20 6.78 9.41 -19.51
C ALA A 20 6.65 8.26 -18.51
N TYR A 21 7.76 7.91 -17.87
CA TYR A 21 7.76 6.96 -16.74
C TYR A 21 7.44 7.66 -15.43
N THR A 22 6.73 6.95 -14.55
CA THR A 22 6.57 7.33 -13.14
C THR A 22 6.61 6.09 -12.26
N LEU A 23 7.10 6.26 -11.03
CA LEU A 23 6.91 5.28 -9.96
C LEU A 23 5.54 5.52 -9.32
N THR A 24 4.82 4.46 -8.99
CA THR A 24 3.50 4.48 -8.32
C THR A 24 3.33 3.23 -7.48
N ASP A 25 2.48 3.28 -6.46
CA ASP A 25 2.00 2.07 -5.80
C ASP A 25 1.00 1.31 -6.70
N ARG A 26 0.88 0.00 -6.46
CA ARG A 26 0.04 -0.92 -7.25
C ARG A 26 -1.45 -0.61 -7.14
N ALA A 27 -1.93 -0.22 -5.96
CA ALA A 27 -3.35 0.03 -5.73
C ALA A 27 -3.83 1.25 -6.54
N THR A 28 -3.06 2.34 -6.51
CA THR A 28 -3.36 3.53 -7.32
C THR A 28 -3.37 3.19 -8.81
N TYR A 29 -2.35 2.48 -9.32
CA TYR A 29 -2.32 2.06 -10.73
C TYR A 29 -3.55 1.25 -11.11
N LEU A 30 -3.90 0.21 -10.34
CA LEU A 30 -5.04 -0.66 -10.65
C LEU A 30 -6.38 0.08 -10.58
N SER A 31 -6.53 1.02 -9.64
CA SER A 31 -7.75 1.84 -9.53
C SER A 31 -8.02 2.75 -10.72
N MET A 32 -6.96 3.08 -11.49
CA MET A 32 -7.02 3.98 -12.64
C MET A 32 -6.72 3.28 -13.97
N LYS A 33 -6.41 1.98 -13.96
CA LYS A 33 -5.88 1.25 -15.12
C LYS A 33 -6.73 1.43 -16.37
N ASP A 34 -8.05 1.42 -16.25
CA ASP A 34 -8.96 1.55 -17.39
C ASP A 34 -8.95 2.95 -18.04
N LYS A 35 -8.41 3.96 -17.34
CA LYS A 35 -8.28 5.34 -17.80
C LYS A 35 -6.85 5.66 -18.28
N LEU A 36 -5.91 4.76 -18.02
CA LEU A 36 -4.50 4.92 -18.34
C LEU A 36 -4.12 4.03 -19.54
N ASP A 37 -3.32 4.57 -20.43
CA ASP A 37 -2.59 3.83 -21.48
C ASP A 37 -1.13 3.54 -21.04
N LEU A 38 -0.91 3.48 -19.72
CA LEU A 38 0.37 3.17 -19.10
C LEU A 38 0.50 1.67 -18.82
N ILE A 39 1.64 1.10 -19.20
CA ILE A 39 1.99 -0.30 -18.93
C ILE A 39 2.99 -0.39 -17.77
N ILE A 40 2.98 -1.53 -17.07
CA ILE A 40 3.96 -1.82 -16.02
C ILE A 40 5.27 -2.21 -16.70
N MET A 41 6.31 -1.40 -16.50
CA MET A 41 7.67 -1.69 -17.01
C MET A 41 8.52 -2.48 -16.03
N THR A 42 8.27 -2.33 -14.72
CA THR A 42 9.04 -2.98 -13.66
C THR A 42 8.14 -3.18 -12.44
N GLU A 43 8.21 -4.36 -11.84
CA GLU A 43 7.49 -4.71 -10.61
C GLU A 43 8.20 -5.85 -9.86
N LYS A 44 7.78 -6.12 -8.62
CA LYS A 44 8.24 -7.27 -7.79
C LYS A 44 9.74 -7.30 -7.49
N ASN A 45 10.46 -6.20 -7.73
CA ASN A 45 11.82 -6.05 -7.23
C ASN A 45 11.78 -5.78 -5.73
N ASP A 46 12.66 -6.40 -4.94
CA ASP A 46 12.71 -6.23 -3.48
C ASP A 46 12.92 -4.76 -3.06
N LYS A 47 13.57 -3.94 -3.90
CA LYS A 47 13.72 -2.49 -3.67
C LYS A 47 12.42 -1.70 -3.79
N LEU A 48 11.37 -2.30 -4.34
CA LEU A 48 10.05 -1.69 -4.50
C LEU A 48 9.07 -2.13 -3.40
N TYR A 49 9.51 -2.93 -2.42
CA TYR A 49 8.66 -3.32 -1.30
C TYR A 49 8.38 -2.11 -0.42
N ASN A 50 7.09 -1.78 -0.30
CA ASN A 50 6.60 -0.76 0.61
C ASN A 50 6.13 -1.43 1.90
N GLN A 51 7.05 -1.66 2.83
CA GLN A 51 6.77 -2.34 4.09
C GLN A 51 5.91 -1.47 5.02
N TYR A 52 4.85 -2.05 5.57
CA TYR A 52 4.05 -1.42 6.62
C TYR A 52 4.43 -1.99 7.98
N GLY A 53 4.37 -1.13 9.00
CA GLY A 53 4.58 -1.47 10.40
C GLY A 53 3.57 -0.77 11.29
N VAL A 54 3.25 -1.39 12.43
CA VAL A 54 2.40 -0.82 13.48
C VAL A 54 3.28 -0.55 14.69
N ILE A 55 3.16 0.66 15.25
CA ILE A 55 3.99 1.10 16.38
C ILE A 55 3.05 1.56 17.49
N LYS A 56 3.18 0.93 18.67
CA LYS A 56 2.54 1.43 19.89
C LYS A 56 3.31 2.66 20.38
N LEU A 57 2.59 3.76 20.65
CA LEU A 57 3.20 4.95 21.24
C LEU A 57 3.67 4.66 22.67
N ASN A 58 4.71 5.36 23.12
CA ASN A 58 5.23 5.19 24.48
C ASN A 58 4.23 5.78 25.51
N PRO A 59 3.66 4.97 26.42
CA PRO A 59 2.69 5.43 27.42
C PRO A 59 3.29 6.35 28.49
N GLU A 60 4.60 6.27 28.74
CA GLU A 60 5.30 7.17 29.68
C GLU A 60 5.38 8.60 29.13
N LYS A 61 5.34 8.75 27.79
CA LYS A 61 5.41 10.04 27.11
C LYS A 61 4.06 10.57 26.68
N HIS A 62 3.08 9.69 26.48
CA HIS A 62 1.77 10.03 25.94
C HIS A 62 0.68 9.28 26.67
N LYS A 63 -0.39 9.99 27.06
CA LYS A 63 -1.61 9.33 27.55
C LYS A 63 -2.28 8.61 26.39
N ILE A 64 -2.27 7.28 26.42
CA ILE A 64 -2.84 6.44 25.36
C ILE A 64 -3.80 5.40 25.92
N LYS A 65 -4.56 4.79 25.02
CA LYS A 65 -5.40 3.62 25.25
C LYS A 65 -4.56 2.35 25.06
N GLU A 66 -3.74 2.02 26.07
CA GLU A 66 -2.73 0.96 25.96
C GLU A 66 -3.34 -0.40 25.61
N LYS A 67 -4.41 -0.77 26.33
CA LYS A 67 -5.09 -2.05 26.14
C LYS A 67 -5.61 -2.19 24.70
N GLU A 68 -6.27 -1.16 24.18
CA GLU A 68 -6.82 -1.17 22.82
C GLU A 68 -5.71 -1.16 21.75
N ALA A 69 -4.58 -0.52 22.03
CA ALA A 69 -3.41 -0.58 21.14
C ALA A 69 -2.84 -2.01 21.08
N ASP A 70 -2.73 -2.70 22.22
CA ASP A 70 -2.27 -4.08 22.30
C ASP A 70 -3.26 -5.06 21.66
N GLU A 71 -4.57 -4.84 21.85
CA GLU A 71 -5.62 -5.58 21.16
C GLU A 71 -5.52 -5.42 19.64
N PHE A 72 -5.30 -4.19 19.14
CA PHE A 72 -5.12 -3.95 17.71
C PHE A 72 -3.87 -4.63 17.15
N ILE A 73 -2.73 -4.54 17.85
CA ILE A 73 -1.48 -5.19 17.43
C ILE A 73 -1.68 -6.71 17.40
N THR A 74 -2.30 -7.29 18.42
CA THR A 74 -2.60 -8.72 18.46
C THR A 74 -3.53 -9.13 17.31
N TRP A 75 -4.58 -8.36 17.07
CA TRP A 75 -5.54 -8.62 16.00
C TRP A 75 -4.89 -8.53 14.62
N ILE A 76 -4.12 -7.47 14.34
CA ILE A 76 -3.54 -7.26 13.00
C ILE A 76 -2.46 -8.29 12.69
N LEU A 77 -1.71 -8.78 13.68
CA LEU A 77 -0.71 -9.84 13.53
C LEU A 77 -1.30 -11.25 13.47
N SER A 78 -2.57 -11.45 13.85
CA SER A 78 -3.19 -12.78 13.88
C SER A 78 -3.29 -13.43 12.49
N ASP A 79 -3.19 -14.76 12.43
CA ASP A 79 -3.32 -15.55 11.19
C ASP A 79 -4.64 -15.22 10.44
N LYS A 80 -5.73 -15.00 11.19
CA LYS A 80 -7.03 -14.59 10.62
C LYS A 80 -6.93 -13.27 9.88
N THR A 81 -6.33 -12.25 10.49
CA THR A 81 -6.25 -10.92 9.87
C THR A 81 -5.21 -10.87 8.77
N GLN A 82 -4.08 -11.57 8.91
CA GLN A 82 -3.11 -11.71 7.82
C GLN A 82 -3.76 -12.38 6.59
N LYS A 83 -4.65 -13.37 6.79
CA LYS A 83 -5.46 -13.93 5.69
C LYS A 83 -6.38 -12.89 5.06
N LEU A 84 -7.10 -12.09 5.86
CA LEU A 84 -7.95 -11.00 5.35
C LEU A 84 -7.14 -10.00 4.51
N ILE A 85 -5.95 -9.63 4.97
CA ILE A 85 -5.03 -8.74 4.22
C ILE A 85 -4.65 -9.39 2.88
N SER A 86 -4.32 -10.68 2.86
CA SER A 86 -3.96 -11.40 1.63
C SER A 86 -5.11 -11.49 0.60
N GLU A 87 -6.36 -11.42 1.07
CA GLU A 87 -7.56 -11.52 0.24
C GLU A 87 -8.02 -10.16 -0.30
N PHE A 88 -7.58 -9.07 0.33
CA PHE A 88 -8.00 -7.71 -0.03
C PHE A 88 -7.67 -7.35 -1.48
N GLY A 89 -8.69 -6.95 -2.23
CA GLY A 89 -8.62 -6.51 -3.62
C GLY A 89 -8.70 -7.62 -4.67
N LYS A 90 -8.67 -8.90 -4.28
CA LYS A 90 -8.77 -10.01 -5.24
C LYS A 90 -10.08 -9.99 -6.04
N ASP A 91 -11.18 -9.70 -5.38
CA ASP A 91 -12.52 -9.59 -5.96
C ASP A 91 -12.61 -8.48 -7.02
N LYS A 92 -11.97 -7.33 -6.77
CA LYS A 92 -12.06 -6.14 -7.62
C LYS A 92 -10.99 -6.08 -8.70
N PHE A 93 -9.77 -6.54 -8.40
CA PHE A 93 -8.60 -6.36 -9.25
C PHE A 93 -7.99 -7.66 -9.75
N ASN A 94 -8.63 -8.80 -9.45
CA ASN A 94 -8.19 -10.15 -9.78
C ASN A 94 -6.76 -10.48 -9.26
N GLN A 95 -6.30 -9.75 -8.24
CA GLN A 95 -5.01 -9.93 -7.59
C GLN A 95 -5.04 -9.34 -6.18
N SER A 96 -4.18 -9.84 -5.30
CA SER A 96 -4.02 -9.25 -3.97
C SER A 96 -3.30 -7.91 -4.05
N LEU A 97 -3.76 -6.92 -3.27
CA LEU A 97 -3.08 -5.64 -3.15
C LEU A 97 -1.97 -5.64 -2.09
N PHE A 98 -2.02 -6.58 -1.14
CA PHE A 98 -1.09 -6.63 -0.02
C PHE A 98 -0.60 -8.06 0.21
N ILE A 99 0.70 -8.22 0.39
CA ILE A 99 1.32 -9.49 0.73
C ILE A 99 1.66 -9.45 2.23
N PRO A 100 0.90 -10.17 3.09
CA PRO A 100 1.16 -10.19 4.52
C PRO A 100 2.52 -10.84 4.83
N ASN A 101 3.25 -10.28 5.78
CA ASN A 101 4.55 -10.79 6.23
C ASN A 101 4.80 -10.59 7.72
N ALA A 102 3.74 -10.55 8.53
CA ALA A 102 3.89 -10.56 9.99
C ALA A 102 4.72 -11.78 10.42
N LYS A 103 5.79 -11.54 11.19
CA LYS A 103 6.55 -12.61 11.82
C LYS A 103 5.73 -13.15 13.00
N LYS A 104 5.68 -14.48 13.14
CA LYS A 104 5.23 -15.12 14.37
C LYS A 104 6.27 -14.93 15.47
#